data_AF-A0A3M0ZRP3-F1
#
_entry.id   AF-A0A3M0ZRP3-F1
#
_cell.length_a   1.000
_cell.length_b   1.000
_cell.length_c   1.000
_cell.angle_alpha   90.00
_cell.angle_beta   90.00
_cell.angle_gamma   90.00
#
_symmetry.space_group_name_H-M   'P 1'
#
loop_
_entity.id
_entity.type
_entity.pdbx_description
1 polymer ?
#
loop_
_entity_poly.entity_id
_entity_poly.type
_entity_poly.pdbx_seq_one_letter_code
_entity_poly.pdbx_strand_id
1 'polypeptide(L)'
;MAATPVWAGVAMLMPLAEQYEIGRFVYRPPATDGWRAVGQAPDELHLVYAEMLDQSDIAMRVDVVIHAFDVEDPSVVPDPPILARLSHQQQAAKRKGSLVALSNVEPVPGAENMYAFTLVSRGPKGDYFERFYVALAPDRTQYVVAKVTTDDPAYEQAPYWAPLVESMAGLKYRAPGGSGGAGQGTGEAAGEESPAKAPAGGAGKPAEQGSVARDGGASGETPEQ
;
A
#
# COMPACT_ATOMS: atom_id res chain seq x y z
N MET A 1 -40.93 -23.95 -11.71
CA MET A 1 -39.79 -23.36 -10.98
C MET A 1 -39.00 -22.54 -11.98
N ALA A 2 -39.03 -21.22 -11.90
CA ALA A 2 -38.29 -20.36 -12.82
C ALA A 2 -36.83 -20.34 -12.39
N ALA A 3 -35.93 -20.79 -13.27
CA ALA A 3 -34.50 -20.58 -13.10
C ALA A 3 -34.24 -19.08 -13.19
N THR A 4 -33.87 -18.45 -12.08
CA THR A 4 -33.31 -17.11 -12.11
C THR A 4 -32.07 -17.13 -12.99
N PRO A 5 -31.98 -16.30 -14.04
CA PRO A 5 -30.78 -16.25 -14.86
C PRO A 5 -29.60 -15.78 -13.99
N VAL A 6 -28.49 -16.50 -14.08
CA VAL A 6 -27.20 -16.27 -13.38
C VAL A 6 -26.60 -14.87 -13.67
N TRP A 7 -27.20 -14.12 -14.59
CA TRP A 7 -26.85 -12.75 -14.95
C TRP A 7 -27.01 -11.74 -13.81
N ALA A 8 -27.77 -12.06 -12.76
CA ALA A 8 -27.88 -11.17 -11.59
C ALA A 8 -26.56 -11.02 -10.79
N GLY A 9 -25.60 -11.94 -10.93
CA GLY A 9 -24.28 -11.84 -10.31
C GLY A 9 -23.21 -11.13 -11.16
N VAL A 10 -23.44 -11.02 -12.48
CA VAL A 10 -22.51 -10.36 -13.43
C VAL A 10 -22.81 -8.85 -13.54
N ALA A 11 -23.94 -8.40 -12.99
CA ALA A 11 -24.53 -7.08 -13.21
C ALA A 11 -23.73 -5.87 -12.69
N MET A 12 -22.56 -6.03 -12.05
CA MET A 12 -21.76 -4.88 -11.59
C MET A 12 -20.24 -5.02 -11.79
N LEU A 13 -19.79 -5.85 -12.74
CA LEU A 13 -18.37 -5.82 -13.14
C LEU A 13 -18.15 -4.70 -14.16
N MET A 14 -17.80 -3.52 -13.66
CA MET A 14 -17.51 -2.37 -14.51
C MET A 14 -16.13 -2.52 -15.16
N PRO A 15 -15.95 -2.00 -16.40
CA PRO A 15 -14.62 -1.86 -16.96
C PRO A 15 -13.77 -0.97 -16.04
N LEU A 16 -12.46 -1.24 -15.98
CA LEU A 16 -11.56 -0.42 -15.19
C LEU A 16 -11.45 0.99 -15.79
N ALA A 17 -11.45 1.99 -14.91
CA ALA A 17 -10.97 3.32 -15.25
C ALA A 17 -9.44 3.30 -15.32
N GLU A 18 -8.84 4.20 -16.10
CA GLU A 18 -7.38 4.37 -16.14
C GLU A 18 -6.80 4.76 -14.77
N GLN A 19 -7.60 5.47 -13.96
CA GLN A 19 -7.25 5.90 -12.62
C GLN A 19 -8.50 6.08 -11.75
N TYR A 20 -8.33 5.92 -10.45
CA TYR A 20 -9.32 6.17 -9.41
C TYR A 20 -8.78 7.18 -8.41
N GLU A 21 -9.69 7.99 -7.86
CA GLU A 21 -9.41 8.85 -6.71
C GLU A 21 -10.09 8.23 -5.48
N ILE A 22 -9.30 8.00 -4.43
CA ILE A 22 -9.70 7.36 -3.18
C ILE A 22 -9.24 8.27 -2.05
N GLY A 23 -10.16 9.10 -1.54
CA GLY A 23 -9.82 10.31 -0.81
C GLY A 23 -8.95 11.21 -1.68
N ARG A 24 -7.73 11.47 -1.22
CA ARG A 24 -6.71 12.24 -1.97
C ARG A 24 -5.65 11.37 -2.60
N PHE A 25 -5.80 10.05 -2.56
CA PHE A 25 -4.90 9.13 -3.24
C PHE A 25 -5.37 8.88 -4.66
N VAL A 26 -4.44 8.95 -5.60
CA VAL A 26 -4.64 8.57 -7.00
C VAL A 26 -4.08 7.16 -7.17
N TYR A 27 -4.95 6.25 -7.56
CA TYR A 27 -4.64 4.85 -7.80
C TYR A 27 -4.81 4.51 -9.27
N ARG A 28 -3.84 3.81 -9.85
CA ARG A 28 -3.96 3.26 -11.21
C ARG A 28 -4.08 1.74 -11.07
N PRO A 29 -5.19 1.11 -11.46
CA PRO A 29 -5.36 -0.32 -11.30
C PRO A 29 -4.34 -1.08 -12.18
N PRO A 30 -4.11 -2.37 -11.91
CA PRO A 30 -3.22 -3.17 -12.75
C PRO A 30 -3.73 -3.22 -14.20
N ALA A 31 -2.82 -3.07 -15.16
CA ALA A 31 -3.17 -2.99 -16.59
C ALA A 31 -3.44 -4.36 -17.24
N THR A 32 -3.31 -5.46 -16.49
CA THR A 32 -3.50 -6.82 -16.99
C THR A 32 -4.97 -7.17 -17.14
N ASP A 33 -5.32 -7.97 -18.14
CA ASP A 33 -6.67 -8.50 -18.30
C ASP A 33 -7.10 -9.34 -17.09
N GLY A 34 -8.39 -9.25 -16.75
CA GLY A 34 -9.03 -10.00 -15.65
C GLY A 34 -9.43 -9.15 -14.44
N TRP A 35 -8.89 -7.93 -14.33
CA TRP A 35 -9.30 -6.98 -13.30
C TRP A 35 -10.64 -6.31 -13.61
N ARG A 36 -11.48 -6.12 -12.59
CA ARG A 36 -12.79 -5.47 -12.67
C ARG A 36 -13.02 -4.61 -11.44
N ALA A 37 -13.74 -3.51 -11.62
CA ALA A 37 -14.27 -2.75 -10.49
C ALA A 37 -15.65 -3.29 -10.11
N VAL A 38 -15.83 -3.54 -8.82
CA VAL A 38 -17.11 -4.00 -8.22
C VAL A 38 -17.88 -2.81 -7.65
N GLY A 39 -17.17 -1.83 -7.08
CA GLY A 39 -17.76 -0.66 -6.47
C GLY A 39 -16.74 0.45 -6.24
N GLN A 40 -17.24 1.68 -6.16
CA GLN A 40 -16.43 2.85 -5.86
C GLN A 40 -17.27 3.83 -5.03
N ALA A 41 -16.63 4.40 -4.00
CA ALA A 41 -17.09 5.55 -3.24
C ALA A 41 -15.97 6.61 -3.22
N PRO A 42 -16.21 7.83 -2.71
CA PRO A 42 -15.18 8.87 -2.65
C PRO A 42 -13.90 8.45 -1.89
N ASP A 43 -14.04 7.59 -0.89
CA ASP A 43 -12.99 7.11 0.02
C ASP A 43 -12.76 5.61 -0.07
N GLU A 44 -13.40 4.91 -1.01
CA GLU A 44 -13.33 3.46 -1.14
C GLU A 44 -13.28 3.00 -2.61
N LEU A 45 -12.47 1.99 -2.89
CA LEU A 45 -12.48 1.28 -4.16
C LEU A 45 -12.47 -0.24 -3.92
N HIS A 46 -13.38 -0.95 -4.57
CA HIS A 46 -13.45 -2.41 -4.55
C HIS A 46 -13.17 -2.97 -5.94
N LEU A 47 -12.11 -3.77 -6.04
CA LEU A 47 -11.68 -4.45 -7.25
C LEU A 47 -11.65 -5.96 -7.03
N VAL A 48 -11.84 -6.71 -8.11
CA VAL A 48 -11.61 -8.15 -8.14
C VAL A 48 -10.75 -8.53 -9.33
N TYR A 49 -9.93 -9.56 -9.18
CA TYR A 49 -9.38 -10.30 -10.30
C TYR A 49 -10.24 -11.54 -10.52
N ALA A 50 -10.79 -11.67 -11.72
CA ALA A 50 -11.65 -12.78 -12.09
C ALA A 50 -11.24 -13.38 -13.44
N GLU A 51 -11.25 -14.70 -13.49
CA GLU A 51 -10.92 -15.48 -14.68
C GLU A 51 -12.17 -16.18 -15.19
N MET A 52 -12.34 -16.24 -16.52
CA MET A 52 -13.32 -17.16 -17.10
C MET A 52 -12.67 -18.54 -17.21
N LEU A 53 -13.23 -19.54 -16.53
CA LEU A 53 -12.78 -20.93 -16.64
C LEU A 53 -13.44 -21.63 -17.83
N ASP A 54 -14.69 -21.29 -18.11
CA ASP A 54 -15.44 -21.70 -19.28
C ASP A 54 -16.41 -20.59 -19.75
N GLN A 55 -17.30 -20.88 -20.71
CA GLN A 55 -18.22 -19.89 -21.29
C GLN A 55 -19.25 -19.32 -20.28
N SER A 56 -19.38 -19.91 -19.09
CA SER A 56 -20.38 -19.56 -18.08
C SER A 56 -19.84 -19.48 -16.64
N ASP A 57 -18.61 -19.93 -16.40
CA ASP A 57 -18.01 -19.97 -15.07
C ASP A 57 -16.92 -18.91 -14.90
N ILE A 58 -17.14 -18.02 -13.93
CA ILE A 58 -16.23 -16.94 -13.55
C ILE A 58 -15.69 -17.25 -12.16
N ALA A 59 -14.39 -17.53 -12.09
CA ALA A 59 -13.69 -17.71 -10.83
C ALA A 59 -13.09 -16.39 -10.35
N MET A 60 -13.61 -15.85 -9.26
CA MET A 60 -12.97 -14.74 -8.54
C MET A 60 -11.76 -15.27 -7.78
N ARG A 61 -10.57 -14.83 -8.15
CA ARG A 61 -9.30 -15.30 -7.55
C ARG A 61 -8.80 -14.39 -6.44
N VAL A 62 -9.09 -13.10 -6.58
CA VAL A 62 -8.62 -12.06 -5.65
C VAL A 62 -9.70 -11.02 -5.46
N ASP A 63 -9.83 -10.59 -4.21
CA ASP A 63 -10.63 -9.47 -3.76
C ASP A 63 -9.71 -8.37 -3.21
N VAL A 64 -9.88 -7.13 -3.67
CA VAL A 64 -9.09 -5.97 -3.22
C VAL A 64 -10.02 -4.86 -2.81
N VAL A 65 -9.93 -4.44 -1.55
CA VAL A 65 -10.66 -3.28 -1.04
C VAL A 65 -9.67 -2.25 -0.54
N ILE A 66 -9.76 -1.04 -1.07
CA ILE A 66 -8.90 0.09 -0.73
C ILE A 66 -9.75 1.15 -0.06
N HIS A 67 -9.38 1.57 1.15
CA HIS A 67 -10.06 2.65 1.86
C HIS A 67 -9.07 3.76 2.24
N ALA A 68 -9.47 5.00 2.02
CA ALA A 68 -8.80 6.17 2.58
C ALA A 68 -9.53 6.64 3.84
N PHE A 69 -8.77 7.13 4.81
CA PHE A 69 -9.27 7.62 6.08
C PHE A 69 -8.71 9.00 6.37
N ASP A 70 -9.58 9.93 6.75
CA ASP A 70 -9.17 11.23 7.25
C ASP A 70 -8.53 11.12 8.64
N VAL A 71 -7.53 11.96 8.86
CA VAL A 71 -6.88 12.16 10.15
C VAL A 71 -7.36 13.47 10.74
N GLU A 72 -7.97 13.41 11.92
CA GLU A 72 -8.48 14.59 12.62
C GLU A 72 -7.33 15.50 13.12
N ASP A 73 -6.29 14.91 13.72
CA ASP A 73 -5.09 15.64 14.17
C ASP A 73 -3.81 15.02 13.58
N PRO A 74 -3.24 15.62 12.52
CA PRO A 74 -2.01 15.15 11.88
C PRO A 74 -0.79 15.11 12.81
N SER A 75 -0.79 15.86 13.91
CA SER A 75 0.34 15.94 14.83
C SER A 75 0.49 14.72 15.74
N VAL A 76 -0.59 13.97 15.95
CA VAL A 76 -0.60 12.76 16.80
C VAL A 76 -0.46 11.47 16.01
N VAL A 77 -0.51 11.53 14.68
CA VAL A 77 -0.35 10.33 13.84
C VAL A 77 1.10 9.87 13.89
N PRO A 78 1.33 8.61 14.27
CA PRO A 78 2.68 8.08 14.36
C PRO A 78 3.27 7.90 12.96
N ASP A 79 4.59 7.74 12.88
CA ASP A 79 5.26 7.54 11.60
C ASP A 79 4.73 6.28 10.88
N PRO A 80 4.80 6.24 9.53
CA PRO A 80 4.24 5.16 8.72
C PRO A 80 4.54 3.72 9.19
N PRO A 81 5.78 3.34 9.59
CA PRO A 81 6.05 1.99 10.08
C PRO A 81 5.31 1.65 11.37
N ILE A 82 5.07 2.64 12.25
CA ILE A 82 4.33 2.45 13.49
C ILE A 82 2.84 2.30 13.19
N LEU A 83 2.30 3.13 12.30
CA LEU A 83 0.90 3.01 11.84
C LEU A 83 0.62 1.62 11.25
N ALA A 84 1.54 1.10 10.41
CA ALA A 84 1.44 -0.24 9.85
C ALA A 84 1.50 -1.34 10.93
N ARG A 85 2.37 -1.21 11.94
CA ARG A 85 2.43 -2.13 13.09
C ARG A 85 1.16 -2.11 13.93
N LEU A 86 0.56 -0.94 14.16
CA LEU A 86 -0.72 -0.83 14.86
C LEU A 86 -1.84 -1.52 14.07
N SER A 87 -1.92 -1.27 12.75
CA SER A 87 -2.86 -1.96 11.85
C SER A 87 -2.66 -3.48 11.92
N HIS A 88 -1.41 -3.94 11.81
CA HIS A 88 -1.03 -5.35 11.93
C HIS A 88 -1.52 -6.00 13.24
N GLN A 89 -1.28 -5.36 14.38
CA GLN A 89 -1.76 -5.85 15.68
C GLN A 89 -3.29 -5.88 15.76
N GLN A 90 -3.97 -4.83 15.27
CA GLN A 90 -5.42 -4.75 15.27
C GLN A 90 -6.06 -5.81 14.38
N GLN A 91 -5.52 -6.04 13.18
CA GLN A 91 -6.05 -7.05 12.25
C GLN A 91 -5.81 -8.46 12.79
N ALA A 92 -4.64 -8.75 13.36
CA ALA A 92 -4.36 -10.03 14.01
C ALA A 92 -5.32 -10.30 15.17
N ALA A 93 -5.52 -9.30 16.05
CA ALA A 93 -6.44 -9.41 17.19
C ALA A 93 -7.90 -9.66 16.75
N LYS A 94 -8.33 -9.11 15.60
CA LYS A 94 -9.67 -9.35 15.05
C LYS A 94 -9.89 -10.80 14.61
N ARG A 95 -8.86 -11.54 14.22
CA ARG A 95 -8.96 -12.95 13.79
C ARG A 95 -9.04 -13.94 14.95
N LYS A 96 -8.56 -13.55 16.14
CA LYS A 96 -8.66 -14.39 17.35
C LYS A 96 -8.14 -15.81 17.08
N GLY A 97 -8.93 -16.84 17.40
CA GLY A 97 -8.55 -18.25 17.25
C GLY A 97 -8.48 -18.77 15.80
N SER A 98 -8.78 -17.95 14.78
CA SER A 98 -8.61 -18.36 13.38
C SER A 98 -7.27 -17.95 12.77
N LEU A 99 -6.46 -17.15 13.46
CA LEU A 99 -5.15 -16.74 12.95
C LEU A 99 -4.18 -17.94 12.91
N VAL A 100 -3.68 -18.26 11.73
CA VAL A 100 -2.73 -19.35 11.47
C VAL A 100 -1.31 -18.82 11.41
N ALA A 101 -1.09 -17.73 10.69
CA ALA A 101 0.22 -17.12 10.53
C ALA A 101 0.10 -15.60 10.34
N LEU A 102 1.19 -14.91 10.64
CA LEU A 102 1.30 -13.46 10.58
C LEU A 102 2.74 -13.10 10.18
N SER A 103 2.90 -12.39 9.06
CA SER A 103 4.23 -11.95 8.61
C SER A 103 4.72 -10.75 9.41
N ASN A 104 6.00 -10.42 9.26
CA ASN A 104 6.50 -9.11 9.71
C ASN A 104 5.90 -7.97 8.86
N VAL A 105 5.92 -6.77 9.43
CA VAL A 105 5.68 -5.52 8.68
C VAL A 105 6.94 -5.14 7.93
N GLU A 106 6.81 -4.96 6.62
CA GLU A 106 7.91 -4.65 5.70
C GLU A 106 7.59 -3.44 4.83
N PRO A 107 8.60 -2.62 4.44
CA PRO A 107 8.38 -1.55 3.47
C PRO A 107 8.04 -2.14 2.10
N VAL A 108 7.17 -1.47 1.36
CA VAL A 108 6.85 -1.85 -0.04
C VAL A 108 7.91 -1.25 -0.96
N PRO A 109 8.65 -2.06 -1.75
CA PRO A 109 9.67 -1.55 -2.65
C PRO A 109 9.10 -0.52 -3.65
N GLY A 110 9.78 0.62 -3.80
CA GLY A 110 9.39 1.67 -4.73
C GLY A 110 8.24 2.59 -4.25
N ALA A 111 7.65 2.31 -3.08
CA ALA A 111 6.56 3.09 -2.53
C ALA A 111 7.01 3.88 -1.28
N GLU A 112 6.93 5.20 -1.36
CA GLU A 112 7.23 6.05 -0.20
C GLU A 112 6.14 5.92 0.85
N ASN A 113 6.54 5.78 2.12
CA ASN A 113 5.64 5.72 3.28
C ASN A 113 4.58 4.60 3.22
N MET A 114 4.81 3.54 2.43
CA MET A 114 3.92 2.37 2.37
C MET A 114 4.61 1.13 2.95
N TYR A 115 3.85 0.41 3.77
CA TYR A 115 4.28 -0.83 4.39
C TYR A 115 3.22 -1.89 4.18
N ALA A 116 3.64 -3.15 4.14
CA ALA A 116 2.76 -4.27 3.98
C ALA A 116 3.01 -5.37 5.01
N PHE A 117 2.00 -6.21 5.20
CA PHE A 117 2.08 -7.44 5.99
C PHE A 117 0.98 -8.40 5.54
N THR A 118 1.18 -9.69 5.78
CA THR A 118 0.27 -10.77 5.39
C THR A 118 -0.23 -11.52 6.63
N LEU A 119 -1.52 -11.82 6.64
CA LEU A 119 -2.17 -12.71 7.60
C LEU A 119 -2.63 -13.95 6.88
N VAL A 120 -2.54 -15.10 7.55
CA VAL A 120 -3.20 -16.33 7.13
C VAL A 120 -4.25 -16.68 8.18
N SER A 121 -5.49 -16.81 7.76
CA SER A 121 -6.63 -17.11 8.63
C SER A 121 -7.33 -18.38 8.19
N ARG A 122 -7.59 -19.31 9.11
CA ARG A 122 -8.34 -20.53 8.82
C ARG A 122 -9.84 -20.26 8.80
N GLY A 123 -10.48 -20.60 7.69
CA GLY A 123 -11.94 -20.62 7.59
C GLY A 123 -12.50 -21.99 7.21
N PRO A 124 -13.81 -22.08 6.92
CA PRO A 124 -14.49 -23.36 6.74
C PRO A 124 -14.04 -24.16 5.52
N LYS A 125 -13.54 -23.48 4.48
CA LYS A 125 -13.14 -24.07 3.20
C LYS A 125 -11.64 -24.22 3.01
N GLY A 126 -10.84 -23.73 3.97
CA GLY A 126 -9.40 -23.66 3.84
C GLY A 126 -8.83 -22.42 4.52
N ASP A 127 -7.55 -22.20 4.29
CA ASP A 127 -6.84 -21.03 4.77
C ASP A 127 -7.01 -19.87 3.77
N TYR A 128 -7.22 -18.66 4.28
CA TYR A 128 -7.33 -17.43 3.51
C TYR A 128 -6.08 -16.58 3.74
N PHE A 129 -5.56 -16.00 2.66
CA PHE A 129 -4.40 -15.12 2.67
C PHE A 129 -4.88 -13.68 2.53
N GLU A 130 -4.52 -12.85 3.51
CA GLU A 130 -4.92 -11.45 3.59
C GLU A 130 -3.67 -10.58 3.61
N ARG A 131 -3.32 -9.91 2.51
CA ARG A 131 -2.24 -8.92 2.49
C ARG A 131 -2.80 -7.52 2.67
N PHE A 132 -2.21 -6.79 3.60
CA PHE A 132 -2.55 -5.41 3.88
C PHE A 132 -1.44 -4.50 3.37
N TYR A 133 -1.81 -3.41 2.71
CA TYR A 133 -0.94 -2.28 2.40
C TYR A 133 -1.43 -1.08 3.22
N VAL A 134 -0.52 -0.41 3.91
CA VAL A 134 -0.81 0.77 4.73
C VAL A 134 0.11 1.88 4.28
N ALA A 135 -0.46 3.00 3.80
CA ALA A 135 0.32 4.19 3.46
C ALA A 135 -0.23 5.43 4.15
N LEU A 136 0.67 6.31 4.59
CA LEU A 136 0.33 7.59 5.21
C LEU A 136 0.67 8.71 4.23
N ALA A 137 -0.26 9.65 4.05
CA ALA A 137 -0.01 10.84 3.24
C ALA A 137 1.19 11.63 3.81
N PRO A 138 2.02 12.27 2.96
CA PRO A 138 3.15 13.07 3.43
C PRO A 138 2.78 14.20 4.40
N ASP A 139 1.59 14.79 4.22
CA ASP A 139 1.05 15.83 5.12
C ASP A 139 0.31 15.26 6.34
N ARG A 140 0.26 13.93 6.47
CA ARG A 140 -0.40 13.15 7.53
C ARG A 140 -1.89 13.44 7.70
N THR A 141 -2.54 14.06 6.71
CA THR A 141 -3.98 14.39 6.78
C THR A 141 -4.87 13.22 6.39
N GLN A 142 -4.32 12.22 5.69
CA GLN A 142 -5.01 10.98 5.36
C GLN A 142 -4.06 9.78 5.42
N TYR A 143 -4.60 8.61 5.67
CA TYR A 143 -3.91 7.35 5.40
C TYR A 143 -4.82 6.42 4.60
N VAL A 144 -4.23 5.45 3.92
CA VAL A 144 -4.92 4.46 3.11
C VAL A 144 -4.60 3.06 3.61
N VAL A 145 -5.60 2.19 3.61
CA VAL A 145 -5.45 0.75 3.85
C VAL A 145 -6.03 0.00 2.66
N ALA A 146 -5.20 -0.74 1.95
CA ALA A 146 -5.66 -1.72 0.98
C ALA A 146 -5.60 -3.12 1.59
N LYS A 147 -6.69 -3.86 1.50
CA LYS A 147 -6.78 -5.26 1.88
C LYS A 147 -6.93 -6.10 0.62
N VAL A 148 -6.02 -7.04 0.42
CA VAL A 148 -6.06 -8.04 -0.64
C VAL A 148 -6.38 -9.39 -0.01
N THR A 149 -7.39 -10.09 -0.51
CA THR A 149 -7.82 -11.40 0.00
C THR A 149 -7.84 -12.44 -1.12
N THR A 150 -7.30 -13.63 -0.84
CA THR A 150 -7.34 -14.78 -1.74
C THR A 150 -7.32 -16.09 -0.93
N ASP A 151 -7.79 -17.18 -1.52
CA ASP A 151 -7.68 -18.54 -0.99
C ASP A 151 -6.63 -19.39 -1.73
N ASP A 152 -5.92 -18.80 -2.69
CA ASP A 152 -4.82 -19.45 -3.42
C ASP A 152 -3.51 -19.39 -2.62
N PRO A 153 -2.94 -20.52 -2.15
CA PRO A 153 -1.68 -20.51 -1.41
C PRO A 153 -0.46 -20.16 -2.28
N ALA A 154 -0.60 -20.20 -3.60
CA ALA A 154 0.44 -19.85 -4.57
C ALA A 154 0.22 -18.47 -5.19
N TYR A 155 -0.59 -17.60 -4.53
CA TYR A 155 -0.99 -16.30 -5.06
C TYR A 155 0.19 -15.43 -5.50
N GLU A 156 1.36 -15.55 -4.87
CA GLU A 156 2.54 -14.75 -5.22
C GLU A 156 3.13 -15.09 -6.60
N GLN A 157 2.85 -16.30 -7.12
CA GLN A 157 3.23 -16.70 -8.47
C GLN A 157 2.08 -16.52 -9.48
N ALA A 158 0.89 -16.12 -9.02
CA ALA A 158 -0.27 -15.95 -9.87
C ALA A 158 -0.12 -14.72 -10.80
N PRO A 159 -0.73 -14.75 -12.00
CA PRO A 159 -0.54 -13.70 -13.01
C PRO A 159 -1.04 -12.31 -12.56
N TYR A 160 -1.96 -12.26 -11.60
CA TYR A 160 -2.51 -11.02 -11.07
C TYR A 160 -1.60 -10.34 -10.03
N TRP A 161 -0.64 -11.06 -9.44
CA TRP A 161 0.01 -10.60 -8.21
C TRP A 161 1.08 -9.54 -8.45
N ALA A 162 2.06 -9.81 -9.31
CA ALA A 162 3.09 -8.82 -9.61
C ALA A 162 2.50 -7.50 -10.14
N PRO A 163 1.52 -7.51 -11.09
CA PRO A 163 0.84 -6.29 -11.51
C PRO A 163 0.11 -5.54 -10.38
N LEU A 164 -0.47 -6.27 -9.42
CA LEU A 164 -1.10 -5.66 -8.24
C LEU A 164 -0.08 -4.98 -7.33
N VAL A 165 1.05 -5.62 -7.06
CA VAL A 165 2.12 -5.05 -6.24
C VAL A 165 2.66 -3.78 -6.89
N GLU A 166 2.91 -3.79 -8.20
CA GLU A 166 3.35 -2.62 -8.97
C GLU A 166 2.33 -1.48 -8.92
N SER A 167 1.04 -1.81 -9.09
CA SER A 167 -0.08 -0.85 -9.01
C SER A 167 -0.19 -0.21 -7.62
N MET A 168 -0.07 -1.00 -6.55
CA MET A 168 -0.05 -0.50 -5.17
C MET A 168 1.15 0.39 -4.91
N ALA A 169 2.34 0.01 -5.38
CA ALA A 169 3.54 0.84 -5.25
C ALA A 169 3.42 2.18 -6.00
N GLY A 170 2.60 2.23 -7.05
CA GLY A 170 2.29 3.43 -7.83
C GLY A 170 1.23 4.36 -7.22
N LEU A 171 0.68 4.05 -6.04
CA LEU A 171 -0.31 4.89 -5.36
C LEU A 171 0.30 6.25 -4.96
N LYS A 172 -0.34 7.35 -5.36
CA LYS A 172 0.18 8.71 -5.13
C LYS A 172 -0.78 9.59 -4.34
N TYR A 173 -0.28 10.35 -3.37
CA TYR A 173 -1.06 11.35 -2.66
C TYR A 173 -1.09 12.69 -3.42
N ARG A 174 -2.27 13.28 -3.57
CA ARG A 174 -2.46 14.63 -4.14
C ARG A 174 -2.75 15.62 -3.00
N ALA A 175 -1.77 16.47 -2.70
CA ALA A 175 -1.91 17.49 -1.67
C ALA A 175 -3.05 18.48 -1.98
N PRO A 176 -3.76 18.97 -0.95
CA PRO A 176 -4.79 19.99 -1.12
C PRO A 176 -4.19 21.25 -1.75
N GLY A 177 -4.82 21.75 -2.82
CA GLY A 177 -4.38 22.95 -3.54
C GLY A 177 -3.29 22.71 -4.59
N GLY A 178 -2.81 21.47 -4.76
CA GLY A 178 -2.03 21.10 -5.93
C GLY A 178 -2.95 21.09 -7.16
N SER A 179 -2.91 22.16 -7.96
CA SER A 179 -3.51 22.17 -9.30
C SER A 179 -2.94 20.98 -10.07
N GLY A 180 -3.74 19.93 -10.20
CA GLY A 180 -3.51 18.90 -11.18
C GLY A 180 -3.60 19.57 -12.53
N GLY A 181 -2.45 19.80 -13.16
CA GLY A 181 -2.37 20.26 -14.54
C GLY A 181 -3.14 19.28 -15.42
N ALA A 182 -4.38 19.61 -15.71
CA ALA A 182 -5.11 19.06 -16.84
C ALA A 182 -4.27 19.33 -18.09
N GLY A 183 -4.08 18.31 -18.92
CA GLY A 183 -3.27 18.39 -20.12
C GLY A 183 -3.64 19.60 -20.98
N GLN A 184 -2.63 20.39 -21.33
CA GLN A 184 -2.65 21.23 -22.52
C GLN A 184 -1.50 20.81 -23.41
N GLY A 185 -1.84 20.14 -24.50
CA GLY A 185 -0.98 20.06 -25.66
C GLY A 185 -0.95 21.42 -26.36
N THR A 186 0.24 21.99 -26.44
CA THR A 186 0.73 22.95 -27.43
C THR A 186 2.25 22.78 -27.36
N GLY A 187 2.92 22.26 -28.38
CA GLY A 187 3.18 23.00 -29.61
C GLY A 187 4.41 23.88 -29.40
N GLU A 188 5.52 23.48 -30.04
CA GLU A 188 6.59 24.35 -30.56
C GLU A 188 7.94 24.49 -29.81
N ALA A 189 8.98 24.19 -30.60
CA ALA A 189 10.37 24.66 -30.60
C ALA A 189 11.33 24.29 -29.45
N ALA A 190 12.23 23.36 -29.79
CA ALA A 190 13.56 23.21 -29.22
C ALA A 190 14.50 24.32 -29.73
N GLY A 191 15.41 24.79 -28.86
CA GLY A 191 16.59 25.57 -29.26
C GLY A 191 17.22 26.34 -28.11
N GLU A 192 18.31 25.77 -27.56
CA GLU A 192 19.50 26.44 -26.97
C GLU A 192 19.29 27.41 -25.78
N GLU A 193 20.13 27.53 -24.75
CA GLU A 193 21.51 27.13 -24.48
C GLU A 193 21.72 27.29 -22.95
N SER A 194 22.57 26.46 -22.34
CA SER A 194 23.16 26.72 -21.02
C SER A 194 24.47 27.49 -21.24
N PRO A 195 24.98 28.31 -20.29
CA PRO A 195 25.89 27.71 -19.31
C PRO A 195 25.97 28.38 -17.92
N ALA A 196 26.62 27.63 -17.04
CA ALA A 196 26.95 27.85 -15.64
C ALA A 196 27.75 29.14 -15.29
N LYS A 197 27.65 29.56 -14.02
CA LYS A 197 28.83 29.90 -13.18
C LYS A 197 28.49 30.05 -11.69
N ALA A 198 29.17 29.27 -10.85
CA ALA A 198 29.53 29.64 -9.48
C ALA A 198 30.92 30.33 -9.48
N PRO A 199 31.26 31.14 -8.48
CA PRO A 199 32.29 30.74 -7.49
C PRO A 199 31.99 31.23 -6.05
N ALA A 200 32.32 30.44 -5.01
CA ALA A 200 33.51 30.53 -4.12
C ALA A 200 33.63 31.87 -3.33
N GLY A 201 33.93 31.93 -2.03
CA GLY A 201 34.31 30.92 -1.05
C GLY A 201 34.78 31.56 0.28
N GLY A 202 35.10 30.70 1.26
CA GLY A 202 35.99 30.97 2.41
C GLY A 202 35.36 31.67 3.64
N ALA A 203 35.82 31.47 4.87
CA ALA A 203 36.80 30.57 5.46
C ALA A 203 36.59 30.64 6.99
N GLY A 204 36.83 29.56 7.74
CA GLY A 204 36.82 29.64 9.21
C GLY A 204 36.88 28.28 9.93
N LYS A 205 38.10 27.84 10.24
CA LYS A 205 38.50 26.83 11.25
C LYS A 205 39.53 27.57 12.16
N PRO A 206 39.97 27.08 13.35
CA PRO A 206 39.65 25.82 14.04
C PRO A 206 39.56 25.85 15.60
N ALA A 207 39.13 24.70 16.15
CA ALA A 207 39.62 23.93 17.33
C ALA A 207 39.52 24.42 18.79
N GLU A 208 38.98 23.55 19.65
CA GLU A 208 39.52 23.08 20.96
C GLU A 208 38.67 21.86 21.40
N GLN A 209 39.15 20.60 21.40
CA GLN A 209 39.93 19.86 22.40
C GLN A 209 39.47 19.96 23.87
N GLY A 210 39.09 18.79 24.42
CA GLY A 210 38.87 18.55 25.84
C GLY A 210 38.56 17.08 26.12
N SER A 211 39.59 16.24 26.23
CA SER A 211 39.51 14.89 26.77
C SER A 211 39.60 14.93 28.30
N VAL A 212 38.88 14.06 29.03
CA VAL A 212 39.42 13.27 30.17
C VAL A 212 38.52 12.04 30.38
N ALA A 213 39.18 10.89 30.59
CA ALA A 213 38.64 9.58 30.92
C ALA A 213 38.42 9.34 32.43
N ARG A 214 37.63 8.32 32.79
CA ARG A 214 37.80 7.34 33.90
C ARG A 214 36.55 6.43 33.92
N ASP A 215 36.60 5.13 33.72
CA ASP A 215 37.31 4.03 34.43
C ASP A 215 36.59 3.59 35.73
N GLY A 216 36.48 2.27 35.90
CA GLY A 216 35.91 1.54 37.04
C GLY A 216 34.47 1.03 36.82
N GLY A 217 34.16 -0.26 36.72
CA GLY A 217 34.93 -1.47 36.94
C GLY A 217 34.04 -2.51 37.65
N ALA A 218 34.14 -3.77 37.18
CA ALA A 218 33.95 -5.04 37.90
C ALA A 218 32.58 -5.32 38.58
N SER A 219 32.12 -6.55 38.86
CA SER A 219 32.41 -7.95 38.56
C SER A 219 31.40 -8.73 39.44
N GLY A 220 31.15 -10.01 39.15
CA GLY A 220 30.51 -10.93 40.09
C GLY A 220 29.40 -11.71 39.40
N GLU A 221 29.70 -12.86 38.80
CA GLU A 221 29.88 -14.17 39.45
C GLU A 221 28.64 -15.05 39.18
N THR A 222 28.81 -15.98 38.25
CA THR A 222 28.24 -17.34 38.30
C THR A 222 28.94 -18.11 39.45
N PRO A 223 28.41 -19.20 40.05
CA PRO A 223 27.99 -20.41 39.31
C PRO A 223 26.87 -21.30 39.95
N GLU A 224 26.50 -22.32 39.16
CA GLU A 224 26.07 -23.70 39.51
C GLU A 224 25.00 -23.99 40.57
N GLN A 225 23.90 -24.62 40.16
CA GLN A 225 23.71 -26.08 40.18
C GLN A 225 22.67 -26.53 39.14
#